data_AF-A0A973IQB1-F1
#
_entry.id   AF-A0A973IQB1-F1
#
_cell.length_a   1.000
_cell.length_b   1.000
_cell.length_c   1.000
_cell.angle_alpha   90.00
_cell.angle_beta   90.00
_cell.angle_gamma   90.00
#
_symmetry.space_group_name_H-M   'P 1'
#
loop_
_entity.id
_entity.type
_entity.pdbx_description
1 polymer ?
#
loop_
_entity_poly.entity_id
_entity_poly.type
_entity_poly.pdbx_seq_one_letter_code
_entity_poly.pdbx_strand_id
1 'polypeptide(L)'
;MNKIVYLILVILIIASCTSNEEKQKKEKQSIETNIARLEKIISNDTTGQINIAAAYEIIRNYASYSYKFPNDSNTPEYIFRMANILNALGKFREAVEAFHKIESKYPDYNKLDICIFLQGNIYETELKDLEKARYYYELFIQKYPSHPLSKDVKVLLENLGKSPEELLKSIQQKNKHLSS
;
A
#
# COMPACT_ATOMS: atom_id res chain seq x y z
N MET A 1 -9.02 15.10 -54.53
CA MET A 1 -8.74 16.08 -53.47
C MET A 1 -9.06 15.53 -52.08
N ASN A 2 -10.26 15.00 -51.84
CA ASN A 2 -10.68 14.52 -50.52
C ASN A 2 -9.78 13.43 -49.91
N LYS A 3 -9.28 12.46 -50.70
CA LYS A 3 -8.37 11.41 -50.20
C LYS A 3 -7.00 11.93 -49.72
N ILE A 4 -6.49 13.01 -50.31
CA ILE A 4 -5.19 13.62 -49.94
C ILE A 4 -5.33 14.41 -48.64
N VAL A 5 -6.46 15.11 -48.46
CA VAL A 5 -6.78 15.82 -47.22
C VAL A 5 -6.92 14.83 -46.05
N TYR A 6 -7.59 13.69 -46.27
CA TYR A 6 -7.67 12.62 -45.27
C TYR A 6 -6.28 12.04 -44.92
N LEU A 7 -5.40 11.86 -45.90
CA LEU A 7 -4.04 11.36 -45.67
C LEU A 7 -3.20 12.33 -44.82
N ILE A 8 -3.28 13.63 -45.10
CA ILE A 8 -2.57 14.67 -44.34
C ILE A 8 -3.10 14.78 -42.90
N LEU A 9 -4.42 14.65 -42.71
CA LEU A 9 -5.05 14.75 -41.39
C LEU A 9 -4.68 13.55 -40.50
N VAL A 10 -4.54 12.35 -41.08
CA VAL A 10 -4.06 11.15 -40.38
C VAL A 10 -2.58 11.29 -39.97
N ILE A 11 -1.72 11.82 -40.84
CA ILE A 11 -0.28 12.01 -40.54
C ILE A 11 -0.08 13.00 -39.38
N LEU A 12 -0.85 14.09 -39.32
CA LEU A 12 -0.79 15.07 -38.24
C LEU A 12 -1.17 14.48 -36.88
N ILE A 13 -2.20 13.62 -36.84
CA ILE A 13 -2.62 12.93 -35.61
C ILE A 13 -1.52 11.99 -35.12
N ILE A 14 -0.89 11.22 -36.03
CA ILE A 14 0.19 10.28 -35.67
C ILE A 14 1.43 11.01 -35.14
N ALA A 15 1.81 12.15 -35.73
CA ALA A 15 2.95 12.96 -35.28
C ALA A 15 2.72 13.58 -33.89
N SER A 16 1.49 14.03 -33.60
CA SER A 16 1.14 14.50 -32.24
C SER A 16 1.09 13.37 -31.21
N CYS A 17 0.59 12.19 -31.57
CA CYS A 17 0.58 11.02 -30.66
C CYS A 17 2.01 10.59 -30.28
N THR A 18 2.90 10.46 -31.26
CA THR A 18 4.29 10.02 -31.04
C THR A 18 5.10 10.98 -30.17
N SER A 19 4.95 12.29 -30.35
CA SER A 19 5.63 13.29 -29.50
C SER A 19 5.14 13.27 -28.05
N ASN A 20 3.85 12.99 -27.82
CA ASN A 20 3.28 12.90 -26.48
C ASN A 20 3.70 11.61 -25.75
N GLU A 21 3.75 10.48 -26.46
CA GLU A 21 4.22 9.21 -25.92
C GLU A 21 5.71 9.28 -25.51
N GLU A 22 6.56 9.89 -26.34
CA GLU A 22 7.98 10.06 -26.01
C GLU A 22 8.19 10.93 -24.77
N LYS A 23 7.38 12.00 -24.63
CA LYS A 23 7.40 12.87 -23.45
C LYS A 23 7.00 12.11 -22.19
N GLN A 24 5.91 11.34 -22.23
CA GLN A 24 5.46 10.51 -21.11
C GLN A 24 6.51 9.46 -20.72
N LYS A 25 7.16 8.83 -21.70
CA LYS A 25 8.25 7.87 -21.45
C LYS A 25 9.45 8.51 -20.75
N LYS A 26 9.89 9.68 -21.20
CA LYS A 26 11.00 10.43 -20.57
C LYS A 26 10.65 10.86 -19.15
N GLU A 27 9.42 11.32 -18.94
CA GLU A 27 8.93 11.71 -17.62
C GLU A 27 8.86 10.51 -16.66
N LYS A 28 8.32 9.38 -17.12
CA LYS A 28 8.30 8.11 -16.38
C LYS A 28 9.71 7.70 -15.95
N GLN A 29 10.64 7.66 -16.90
CA GLN A 29 12.03 7.30 -16.66
C GLN A 29 12.70 8.24 -15.64
N SER A 30 12.41 9.54 -15.71
CA SER A 30 12.94 10.52 -14.76
C SER A 30 12.43 10.25 -13.33
N ILE A 31 11.15 9.93 -13.17
CA ILE A 31 10.57 9.61 -11.86
C ILE A 31 11.16 8.30 -11.31
N GLU A 32 11.26 7.26 -12.14
CA GLU A 32 11.85 5.97 -11.75
C GLU A 32 13.32 6.10 -11.34
N THR A 33 14.08 6.95 -12.03
CA THR A 33 15.48 7.25 -11.68
C THR A 33 15.59 7.92 -10.31
N ASN A 34 14.68 8.86 -10.01
CA ASN A 34 14.62 9.50 -8.69
C ASN A 34 14.21 8.53 -7.60
N ILE A 35 13.22 7.66 -7.86
CA ILE A 35 12.80 6.59 -6.94
C ILE A 35 14.01 5.70 -6.63
N ALA A 36 14.68 5.13 -7.63
CA ALA A 36 15.81 4.24 -7.43
C ALA A 36 16.95 4.88 -6.61
N ARG A 37 17.25 6.18 -6.87
CA ARG A 37 18.23 6.93 -6.07
C ARG A 37 17.80 7.06 -4.61
N LEU A 38 16.54 7.42 -4.36
CA LEU A 38 16.01 7.64 -3.01
C LEU A 38 15.86 6.33 -2.23
N GLU A 39 15.45 5.25 -2.89
CA GLU A 39 15.41 3.91 -2.29
C GLU A 39 16.80 3.51 -1.79
N LYS A 40 17.85 3.76 -2.57
CA LYS A 40 19.23 3.50 -2.14
C LYS A 40 19.65 4.33 -0.93
N ILE A 41 19.18 5.58 -0.83
CA ILE A 41 19.46 6.44 0.33
C ILE A 41 18.76 5.88 1.57
N ILE A 42 17.50 5.47 1.44
CA ILE A 42 16.69 4.94 2.53
C ILE A 42 17.18 3.55 2.98
N SER A 43 17.60 2.69 2.04
CA SER A 43 18.06 1.33 2.34
C SER A 43 19.44 1.27 2.99
N ASN A 44 20.29 2.27 2.73
CA ASN A 44 21.65 2.32 3.25
C ASN A 44 21.76 3.01 4.62
N ASP A 45 20.62 3.35 5.24
CA ASP A 45 20.64 3.97 6.56
C ASP A 45 20.98 2.93 7.64
N THR A 46 22.24 2.90 8.06
CA THR A 46 22.75 1.99 9.10
C THR A 46 22.35 2.44 10.51
N THR A 47 21.74 3.61 10.67
CA THR A 47 21.34 4.14 11.99
C THR A 47 20.05 3.51 12.51
N GLY A 48 19.31 2.80 11.66
CA GLY A 48 17.99 2.26 11.97
C GLY A 48 16.89 3.33 12.01
N GLN A 49 17.24 4.60 11.80
CA GLN A 49 16.29 5.70 11.64
C GLN A 49 16.08 5.96 10.16
N ILE A 50 14.86 6.32 9.76
CA ILE A 50 14.60 6.67 8.37
C ILE A 50 15.07 8.11 8.10
N ASN A 51 15.83 8.32 7.02
CA ASN A 51 16.15 9.66 6.55
C ASN A 51 14.87 10.42 6.15
N ILE A 52 14.43 11.34 7.02
CA ILE A 52 13.15 12.04 6.90
C ILE A 52 13.03 12.84 5.60
N ALA A 53 14.10 13.52 5.18
CA ALA A 53 14.09 14.32 3.95
C ALA A 53 13.90 13.43 2.71
N ALA A 54 14.66 12.33 2.64
CA ALA A 54 14.55 11.34 1.57
C ALA A 54 13.18 10.65 1.59
N ALA A 55 12.64 10.35 2.77
CA ALA A 55 11.31 9.75 2.94
C ALA A 55 10.20 10.64 2.35
N TYR A 56 10.20 11.93 2.66
CA TYR A 56 9.24 12.86 2.06
C TYR A 56 9.43 13.02 0.56
N GLU A 57 10.68 13.01 0.07
CA GLU A 57 10.95 13.12 -1.35
C GLU A 57 10.49 11.87 -2.12
N ILE A 58 10.70 10.67 -1.58
CA ILE A 58 10.29 9.44 -2.25
C ILE A 58 8.76 9.29 -2.23
N ILE A 59 8.08 9.70 -1.15
CA ILE A 59 6.61 9.75 -1.10
C ILE A 59 6.07 10.62 -2.26
N ARG A 60 6.65 11.80 -2.50
CA ARG A 60 6.25 12.66 -3.63
C ARG A 60 6.47 11.99 -4.99
N ASN A 61 7.57 11.26 -5.16
CA ASN A 61 7.85 10.54 -6.41
C ASN A 61 6.88 9.37 -6.62
N TYR A 62 6.60 8.57 -5.59
CA TYR A 62 5.60 7.49 -5.65
C TYR A 62 4.20 8.03 -5.94
N ALA A 63 3.79 9.11 -5.28
CA ALA A 63 2.51 9.76 -5.53
C ALA A 63 2.40 10.28 -6.98
N SER A 64 3.46 10.94 -7.47
CA SER A 64 3.55 11.44 -8.85
C SER A 64 3.45 10.29 -9.87
N TYR A 65 4.20 9.20 -9.67
CA TYR A 65 4.14 8.03 -10.53
C TYR A 65 2.74 7.42 -10.55
N SER A 66 2.18 7.19 -9.36
CA SER A 66 0.86 6.55 -9.20
C SER A 66 -0.28 7.38 -9.78
N TYR A 67 -0.12 8.70 -9.83
CA TYR A 67 -1.08 9.61 -10.45
C TYR A 67 -0.96 9.61 -11.98
N LYS A 68 0.28 9.61 -12.51
CA LYS A 68 0.54 9.72 -13.95
C LYS A 68 0.42 8.39 -14.70
N PHE A 69 0.75 7.29 -14.04
CA PHE A 69 0.81 5.95 -14.65
C PHE A 69 -0.08 4.94 -13.91
N PRO A 70 -1.37 5.22 -13.68
CA PRO A 70 -2.22 4.38 -12.83
C PRO A 70 -2.42 2.95 -13.35
N ASN A 71 -2.21 2.70 -14.64
CA ASN A 71 -2.36 1.36 -15.23
C ASN A 71 -1.03 0.61 -15.37
N ASP A 72 0.08 1.20 -14.90
CA ASP A 72 1.38 0.54 -14.93
C ASP A 72 1.46 -0.57 -13.88
N SER A 73 2.11 -1.69 -14.21
CA SER A 73 2.26 -2.83 -13.31
C SER A 73 3.01 -2.49 -12.02
N ASN A 74 3.87 -1.46 -12.04
CA ASN A 74 4.62 -1.03 -10.86
C ASN A 74 3.81 -0.12 -9.93
N THR A 75 2.70 0.45 -10.39
CA THR A 75 1.94 1.41 -9.60
C THR A 75 1.43 0.87 -8.27
N PRO A 76 0.78 -0.31 -8.18
CA PRO A 76 0.37 -0.82 -6.87
C PRO A 76 1.55 -1.10 -5.92
N GLU A 77 2.72 -1.50 -6.46
CA GLU A 77 3.95 -1.66 -5.68
C GLU A 77 4.44 -0.31 -5.11
N TYR A 78 4.41 0.77 -5.89
CA TYR A 78 4.79 2.09 -5.41
C TYR A 78 3.81 2.69 -4.41
N ILE A 79 2.51 2.46 -4.58
CA ILE A 79 1.52 2.84 -3.56
C ILE A 79 1.77 2.06 -2.27
N PHE A 80 2.08 0.76 -2.37
CA PHE A 80 2.38 -0.09 -1.21
C PHE A 80 3.63 0.39 -0.46
N ARG A 81 4.72 0.67 -1.17
CA ARG A 81 5.96 1.20 -0.57
C ARG A 81 5.72 2.56 0.06
N MET A 82 4.97 3.44 -0.59
CA MET A 82 4.58 4.74 -0.04
C MET A 82 3.81 4.58 1.27
N ALA A 83 2.82 3.68 1.31
CA ALA A 83 2.03 3.40 2.50
C ALA A 83 2.89 2.91 3.68
N ASN A 84 3.86 2.03 3.43
CA ASN A 84 4.78 1.55 4.46
C ASN A 84 5.67 2.67 5.02
N ILE A 85 6.17 3.57 4.16
CA ILE A 85 6.95 4.73 4.61
C ILE A 85 6.08 5.69 5.42
N LEU A 86 4.85 5.97 4.96
CA LEU A 86 3.89 6.78 5.71
C LEU A 86 3.62 6.18 7.10
N ASN A 87 3.44 4.87 7.18
CA ASN A 87 3.27 4.16 8.45
C ASN A 87 4.50 4.35 9.36
N ALA A 88 5.72 4.14 8.84
CA ALA A 88 6.97 4.33 9.57
C ALA A 88 7.17 5.79 10.05
N LEU A 89 6.60 6.76 9.36
CA LEU A 89 6.61 8.18 9.74
C LEU A 89 5.48 8.57 10.70
N GLY A 90 4.65 7.63 11.16
CA GLY A 90 3.50 7.90 12.02
C GLY A 90 2.29 8.52 11.30
N LYS A 91 2.31 8.55 9.97
CA LYS A 91 1.23 9.10 9.13
C LYS A 91 0.17 8.03 8.85
N PHE A 92 -0.40 7.52 9.92
CA PHE A 92 -1.26 6.33 9.92
C PHE A 92 -2.49 6.45 9.02
N ARG A 93 -3.17 7.61 9.02
CA ARG A 93 -4.33 7.83 8.15
C ARG A 93 -3.95 7.83 6.67
N GLU A 94 -2.86 8.52 6.32
CA GLU A 94 -2.34 8.55 4.94
C GLU A 94 -1.89 7.15 4.48
N ALA A 95 -1.28 6.37 5.37
CA ALA A 95 -0.89 4.98 5.09
C ALA A 95 -2.11 4.10 4.79
N VAL A 96 -3.15 4.16 5.63
CA VAL A 96 -4.40 3.41 5.42
C VAL A 96 -5.10 3.84 4.13
N GLU A 97 -5.14 5.13 3.82
CA GLU A 97 -5.71 5.63 2.56
C GLU A 97 -4.96 5.07 1.33
N ALA A 98 -3.64 4.98 1.40
CA ALA A 98 -2.83 4.38 0.35
C ALA A 98 -3.09 2.88 0.21
N PHE A 99 -3.17 2.11 1.31
CA PHE A 99 -3.55 0.70 1.25
C PHE A 99 -4.98 0.49 0.70
N HIS A 100 -5.93 1.32 1.11
CA HIS A 100 -7.30 1.28 0.59
C HIS A 100 -7.37 1.62 -0.92
N LYS A 101 -6.50 2.50 -1.41
CA LYS A 101 -6.38 2.76 -2.85
C LYS A 101 -5.93 1.49 -3.60
N ILE A 102 -5.05 0.68 -3.02
CA ILE A 102 -4.65 -0.61 -3.59
C ILE A 102 -5.86 -1.54 -3.64
N GLU A 103 -6.55 -1.70 -2.51
CA GLU A 103 -7.75 -2.54 -2.39
C GLU A 103 -8.83 -2.21 -3.42
N SER A 104 -9.08 -0.92 -3.64
CA SER A 104 -10.15 -0.44 -4.52
C SER A 104 -9.81 -0.40 -6.01
N LYS A 105 -8.52 -0.27 -6.37
CA LYS A 105 -8.09 -0.05 -7.77
C LYS A 105 -7.25 -1.18 -8.34
N TYR A 106 -6.64 -2.02 -7.51
CA TYR A 106 -5.71 -3.06 -7.92
C TYR A 106 -6.04 -4.39 -7.22
N PRO A 107 -7.24 -4.96 -7.47
CA PRO A 107 -7.71 -6.16 -6.79
C PRO A 107 -6.84 -7.41 -7.04
N ASP A 108 -6.06 -7.42 -8.12
CA ASP A 108 -5.16 -8.52 -8.50
C ASP A 108 -3.71 -8.34 -7.98
N TYR A 109 -3.45 -7.29 -7.18
CA TYR A 109 -2.12 -7.06 -6.63
C TYR A 109 -1.72 -8.19 -5.67
N ASN A 110 -0.55 -8.77 -5.88
CA ASN A 110 -0.08 -9.98 -5.20
C ASN A 110 0.18 -9.82 -3.69
N LYS A 111 0.14 -8.60 -3.15
CA LYS A 111 0.26 -8.31 -1.69
C LYS A 111 -1.00 -7.66 -1.12
N LEU A 112 -2.16 -7.87 -1.75
CA LEU A 112 -3.42 -7.28 -1.31
C LEU A 112 -3.85 -7.81 0.08
N ASP A 113 -3.56 -9.07 0.37
CA ASP A 113 -3.66 -9.68 1.70
C ASP A 113 -2.89 -8.89 2.76
N ILE A 114 -1.63 -8.57 2.49
CA ILE A 114 -0.78 -7.77 3.38
C ILE A 114 -1.38 -6.36 3.57
N CYS A 115 -1.89 -5.73 2.51
CA CYS A 115 -2.52 -4.40 2.61
C CYS A 115 -3.72 -4.41 3.57
N ILE A 116 -4.62 -5.39 3.41
CA ILE A 116 -5.82 -5.53 4.24
C ILE A 116 -5.42 -5.79 5.71
N PHE A 117 -4.45 -6.68 5.94
CA PHE A 117 -3.94 -6.95 7.28
C PHE A 117 -3.35 -5.68 7.93
N LEU A 118 -2.49 -4.95 7.21
CA LEU A 118 -1.86 -3.72 7.72
C LEU A 118 -2.89 -2.64 8.04
N GLN A 119 -3.96 -2.51 7.25
CA GLN A 119 -5.06 -1.59 7.59
C GLN A 119 -5.69 -1.96 8.93
N GLY A 120 -6.05 -3.23 9.14
CA GLY A 120 -6.60 -3.71 10.41
C GLY A 120 -5.66 -3.45 11.59
N ASN A 121 -4.38 -3.76 11.41
CA ASN A 121 -3.36 -3.55 12.44
C ASN A 121 -3.18 -2.06 12.80
N ILE A 122 -3.05 -1.17 11.81
CA ILE A 122 -2.92 0.28 12.05
C ILE A 122 -4.16 0.83 12.76
N TYR A 123 -5.36 0.38 12.37
CA TYR A 123 -6.59 0.79 13.05
C TYR A 123 -6.63 0.36 14.51
N GLU A 124 -6.17 -0.86 14.81
CA GLU A 124 -6.12 -1.39 16.18
C GLU A 124 -5.05 -0.68 17.03
N THR A 125 -3.82 -0.63 16.53
CA THR A 125 -2.65 -0.26 17.36
C THR A 125 -2.44 1.24 17.41
N GLU A 126 -2.62 1.94 16.28
CA GLU A 126 -2.23 3.35 16.18
C GLU A 126 -3.43 4.29 16.25
N LEU A 127 -4.50 3.99 15.51
CA LEU A 127 -5.68 4.85 15.44
C LEU A 127 -6.72 4.55 16.53
N LYS A 128 -6.58 3.41 17.21
CA LYS A 128 -7.50 2.93 18.27
C LYS A 128 -8.97 2.86 17.83
N ASP A 129 -9.21 2.63 16.55
CA ASP A 129 -10.54 2.44 15.96
C ASP A 129 -10.81 0.94 15.82
N LEU A 130 -11.34 0.36 16.90
CA LEU A 130 -11.57 -1.08 16.99
C LEU A 130 -12.64 -1.57 16.00
N GLU A 131 -13.60 -0.72 15.63
CA GLU A 131 -14.62 -1.10 14.64
C GLU A 131 -14.01 -1.25 13.25
N LYS A 132 -13.13 -0.32 12.86
CA LYS A 132 -12.37 -0.45 11.61
C LYS A 132 -11.40 -1.62 11.67
N ALA A 133 -10.70 -1.83 12.78
CA ALA A 133 -9.79 -2.97 12.94
C ALA A 133 -10.53 -4.30 12.75
N ARG A 134 -11.68 -4.46 13.43
CA ARG A 134 -12.59 -5.61 13.28
C ARG A 134 -12.95 -5.85 11.82
N TYR A 135 -13.42 -4.81 11.13
CA TYR A 135 -13.81 -4.89 9.73
C TYR A 135 -12.69 -5.47 8.84
N TYR A 136 -11.46 -4.96 8.97
CA TYR A 136 -10.35 -5.43 8.12
C TYR A 136 -9.88 -6.83 8.49
N TYR A 137 -9.91 -7.22 9.77
CA TYR A 137 -9.59 -8.59 10.18
C TYR A 137 -10.64 -9.60 9.70
N GLU A 138 -11.92 -9.26 9.78
CA GLU A 138 -13.01 -10.08 9.22
C GLU A 138 -12.88 -10.20 7.70
N LEU A 139 -12.59 -9.09 7.01
CA LEU A 139 -12.34 -9.07 5.57
C LEU A 139 -11.16 -9.95 5.18
N PHE A 140 -10.07 -9.92 5.95
CA PHE A 140 -8.90 -10.77 5.71
C PHE A 140 -9.26 -12.26 5.82
N ILE A 141 -9.98 -12.66 6.87
CA ILE A 141 -10.41 -14.05 7.09
C ILE A 141 -11.37 -14.50 5.98
N GLN A 142 -12.25 -13.61 5.54
CA GLN A 142 -13.21 -13.89 4.47
C GLN A 142 -12.52 -14.08 3.11
N LYS A 143 -11.60 -13.18 2.74
CA LYS A 143 -10.93 -13.21 1.43
C LYS A 143 -9.80 -14.25 1.36
N TYR A 144 -9.12 -14.49 2.48
CA TYR A 144 -7.91 -15.33 2.52
C TYR A 144 -8.00 -16.43 3.60
N PRO A 145 -9.06 -17.27 3.62
CA PRO A 145 -9.29 -18.22 4.71
C PRO A 145 -8.16 -19.27 4.89
N SER A 146 -7.39 -19.54 3.83
CA SER A 146 -6.26 -20.49 3.83
C SER A 146 -4.88 -19.84 3.96
N HIS A 147 -4.79 -18.52 4.08
CA HIS A 147 -3.51 -17.83 4.24
C HIS A 147 -2.84 -18.21 5.58
N PRO A 148 -1.49 -18.34 5.64
CA PRO A 148 -0.80 -18.75 6.86
C PRO A 148 -1.16 -17.91 8.10
N LEU A 149 -1.35 -16.60 7.93
CA LEU A 149 -1.74 -15.67 9.00
C LEU A 149 -3.22 -15.76 9.43
N SER A 150 -4.08 -16.49 8.74
CA SER A 150 -5.53 -16.44 9.02
C SER A 150 -5.92 -17.00 10.39
N LYS A 151 -5.10 -17.90 10.95
CA LYS A 151 -5.25 -18.33 12.35
C LYS A 151 -4.88 -17.20 13.31
N ASP A 152 -3.78 -16.49 13.05
CA ASP A 152 -3.32 -15.39 13.89
C ASP A 152 -4.30 -14.21 13.84
N VAL A 153 -4.84 -13.87 12.68
CA VAL A 153 -5.86 -12.82 12.54
C VAL A 153 -7.15 -13.16 13.30
N LYS A 154 -7.56 -14.45 13.34
CA LYS A 154 -8.68 -14.87 14.20
C LYS A 154 -8.38 -14.65 15.68
N VAL A 155 -7.16 -14.96 16.12
CA VAL A 155 -6.73 -14.70 17.50
C VAL A 155 -6.71 -13.21 17.81
N LEU A 156 -6.22 -12.36 16.88
CA LEU A 156 -6.29 -10.90 17.02
C LEU A 156 -7.75 -10.43 17.15
N LEU A 157 -8.64 -10.92 16.30
CA LEU A 157 -10.06 -10.56 16.32
C LEU A 157 -10.79 -10.98 17.61
N GLU A 158 -10.51 -12.18 18.14
CA GLU A 158 -11.06 -12.68 19.41
C GLU A 158 -10.58 -11.87 20.63
N ASN A 159 -9.44 -11.20 20.47
CA ASN A 159 -8.75 -10.45 21.52
C ASN A 159 -8.67 -8.95 21.24
N LEU A 160 -9.45 -8.49 20.27
CA LEU A 160 -9.41 -7.13 19.78
C LEU A 160 -9.64 -6.13 20.92
N GLY A 161 -8.71 -5.19 21.08
CA GLY A 161 -8.76 -4.16 22.11
C GLY A 161 -8.45 -4.63 23.53
N LYS A 162 -8.15 -5.92 23.75
CA LYS A 162 -7.72 -6.40 25.06
C LYS A 162 -6.28 -6.00 25.36
N SER A 163 -6.00 -5.62 26.60
CA SER A 163 -4.64 -5.42 27.07
C SER A 163 -3.89 -6.75 27.23
N PRO A 164 -2.55 -6.76 27.25
CA PRO A 164 -1.76 -7.94 27.58
C PRO A 164 -2.15 -8.57 28.93
N GLU A 165 -2.50 -7.76 29.93
CA GLU A 165 -2.94 -8.22 31.24
C GLU A 165 -4.30 -8.91 31.17
N GLU A 166 -5.24 -8.36 30.41
CA GLU A 166 -6.57 -8.97 30.17
C GLU A 166 -6.44 -10.31 29.45
N LEU A 167 -5.52 -10.39 28.48
CA LEU A 167 -5.17 -11.61 27.77
C LEU A 167 -4.63 -12.67 28.72
N LEU A 168 -3.61 -12.33 29.52
CA LEU A 168 -3.01 -13.24 30.50
C LEU A 168 -4.04 -13.76 31.50
N LYS A 169 -4.92 -12.89 31.99
CA LYS A 169 -6.00 -13.28 32.91
C LYS A 169 -6.98 -14.26 32.24
N SER A 170 -7.37 -14.01 30.98
CA SER A 170 -8.28 -14.89 30.25
C SER A 170 -7.69 -16.29 30.00
N ILE A 171 -6.38 -16.36 29.73
CA ILE A 171 -5.64 -17.63 29.54
C ILE A 171 -5.56 -18.39 30.87
N GLN A 172 -5.20 -17.72 31.96
CA GLN A 172 -5.11 -18.33 33.30
C GLN A 172 -6.46 -18.89 33.76
N GLN A 173 -7.57 -18.20 33.47
CA GLN A 173 -8.92 -18.66 33.80
C GLN A 173 -9.33 -19.88 32.98
N LYS A 174 -9.08 -19.88 31.65
CA LYS A 174 -9.36 -21.05 30.80
C LYS A 174 -8.58 -22.29 31.26
N ASN A 175 -7.30 -22.14 31.61
CA ASN A 175 -6.47 -23.26 32.04
C ASN A 175 -6.92 -23.86 33.38
N LYS A 176 -7.39 -23.04 34.33
CA LYS A 176 -7.95 -23.53 35.61
C LYS A 176 -9.20 -24.39 35.42
N HIS A 177 -10.07 -24.03 34.47
CA HIS A 177 -11.29 -24.77 34.15
C HIS A 177 -11.04 -26.09 33.40
N LEU A 178 -9.91 -26.23 32.70
CA LEU A 178 -9.51 -27.47 32.01
C LEU A 178 -8.83 -28.49 32.93
N SER A 179 -8.32 -28.03 34.08
CA SER A 179 -7.65 -28.84 35.09
C SER A 179 -8.56 -29.29 36.25
N SER A 180 -9.84 -28.92 36.20
CA SER A 180 -10.88 -29.25 37.19
C SER A 180 -11.94 -30.15 36.59
#